data_AF-A0A6P8TEP3-F1
#
_entry.id   AF-A0A6P8TEP3-F1
#
_cell.length_a   1.000
_cell.length_b   1.000
_cell.length_c   1.000
_cell.angle_alpha   90.00
_cell.angle_beta   90.00
_cell.angle_gamma   90.00
#
_symmetry.space_group_name_H-M   'P 1'
#
loop_
_entity.id
_entity.type
_entity.pdbx_description
1 polymer ?
#
loop_
_entity_poly.entity_id
_entity_poly.type
_entity_poly.pdbx_seq_one_letter_code
_entity_poly.pdbx_strand_id
1 'polypeptide(L)'
;MQHLQNMKVMIKVMLIVCHCGGSSSDTTRQLSVLVGADVTLGCLFDKLSRLVEWSALTVEWNVVDTHAEKSVVYTFEDGRAHVNREGSEVDRMQLLQSDASLQLHNVTVGDEGLYSCRIITPVVYTETTSLEVLARPSVLLPEKAAVTEGEEKTIQCDITGFYPEKLAVTWLILNGSRTVLAGLSPLSRVCTEMAIHNADGTFSIRSGITMHSSAVKGGEMSLMCQVEHKTYSRPYNTSVTLTVQAPPQPVYSDVTLIALTSVTSLLLVSAAIGGALLLYAYLSPPSVSEISKPSIVYAQVQTDLRCTIRGAGQRELRVR
;
A
#
# COMPACT_ATOMS: atom_id res chain seq x y z
N MET A 1 -3.23 -14.57 97.79
CA MET A 1 -2.14 -15.35 97.16
C MET A 1 -2.79 -16.66 96.72
N GLN A 2 -2.93 -17.07 95.48
CA GLN A 2 -2.26 -16.78 94.22
C GLN A 2 -3.32 -16.58 93.12
N HIS A 3 -3.29 -15.44 92.43
CA HIS A 3 -3.45 -15.36 90.97
C HIS A 3 -3.26 -13.91 90.51
N LEU A 4 -2.18 -13.27 90.97
CA LEU A 4 -1.52 -12.25 90.15
C LEU A 4 -0.79 -13.01 89.04
N GLN A 5 -1.50 -13.36 87.96
CA GLN A 5 -0.91 -13.75 86.68
C GLN A 5 -2.07 -13.99 85.71
N ASN A 6 -1.95 -13.41 84.50
CA ASN A 6 -2.94 -13.27 83.42
C ASN A 6 -3.70 -11.92 83.49
N MET A 7 -3.00 -10.79 83.68
CA MET A 7 -2.21 -10.09 82.66
C MET A 7 -3.07 -9.55 81.49
N LYS A 8 -3.64 -8.36 81.74
CA LYS A 8 -3.81 -7.26 80.78
C LYS A 8 -4.36 -7.63 79.39
N VAL A 9 -5.67 -7.87 79.36
CA VAL A 9 -6.50 -7.57 78.19
C VAL A 9 -6.40 -6.05 77.90
N MET A 10 -6.35 -5.69 76.61
CA MET A 10 -6.23 -4.34 76.04
C MET A 10 -4.83 -3.71 76.00
N ILE A 11 -3.84 -4.45 75.48
CA ILE A 11 -2.70 -3.83 74.79
C ILE A 11 -3.16 -3.46 73.37
N LYS A 12 -3.14 -2.16 73.10
CA LYS A 12 -3.16 -1.49 71.79
C LYS A 12 -2.58 -2.38 70.68
N VAL A 13 -3.43 -2.99 69.85
CA VAL A 13 -3.02 -3.58 68.57
C VAL A 13 -2.79 -2.41 67.60
N MET A 14 -1.59 -1.85 67.66
CA MET A 14 -1.07 -1.01 66.59
C MET A 14 -0.72 -1.95 65.45
N LEU A 15 -1.54 -1.96 64.40
CA LEU A 15 -1.24 -2.61 63.13
C LEU A 15 0.03 -1.97 62.56
N ILE A 16 1.18 -2.56 62.87
CA ILE A 16 2.41 -2.34 62.13
C ILE A 16 2.22 -3.09 60.82
N VAL A 17 1.68 -2.39 59.83
CA VAL A 17 1.82 -2.82 58.43
C VAL A 17 3.30 -2.64 58.12
N CYS A 18 4.08 -3.72 58.21
CA CYS A 18 5.37 -3.80 57.53
C CYS A 18 5.08 -3.66 56.02
N HIS A 19 5.11 -2.43 55.53
CA HIS A 19 5.43 -2.19 54.13
C HIS A 19 6.86 -2.68 53.96
N CYS A 20 7.02 -3.87 53.39
CA CYS A 20 8.23 -4.17 52.65
C CYS A 20 8.29 -3.14 51.52
N GLY A 21 8.92 -2.00 51.81
CA GLY A 21 9.40 -1.06 50.81
C GLY A 21 10.50 -1.78 50.02
N GLY A 22 10.09 -2.63 49.09
CA GLY A 22 10.91 -3.02 47.97
C GLY A 22 11.09 -1.79 47.11
N SER A 23 12.09 -0.96 47.43
CA SER A 23 12.59 0.07 46.54
C SER A 23 14.06 -0.22 46.26
N SER A 24 14.32 -1.32 45.57
CA SER A 24 15.41 -1.33 44.60
C SER A 24 14.78 -0.84 43.31
N SER A 25 14.80 0.48 43.09
CA SER A 25 14.58 1.03 41.77
C SER A 25 15.75 0.58 40.90
N ASP A 26 15.61 -0.61 40.32
CA ASP A 26 16.51 -1.09 39.28
C ASP A 26 16.42 -0.05 38.15
N THR A 27 17.45 0.80 38.05
CA THR A 27 17.44 1.94 37.13
C THR A 27 17.84 1.41 35.77
N THR A 28 16.94 0.65 35.13
CA THR A 28 17.15 0.12 33.80
C THR A 28 17.37 1.30 32.85
N ARG A 29 18.57 1.39 32.26
CA ARG A 29 18.88 2.42 31.26
C ARG A 29 18.04 2.16 30.02
N GLN A 30 17.40 3.19 29.47
CA GLN A 30 16.67 3.09 28.20
C GLN A 30 17.46 3.80 27.10
N LEU A 31 17.69 3.11 25.99
CA LEU A 31 18.44 3.59 24.84
C LEU A 31 17.61 3.39 23.57
N SER A 32 17.46 4.42 22.75
CA SER A 32 16.74 4.33 21.47
C SER A 32 17.70 4.49 20.30
N VAL A 33 17.61 3.61 19.29
CA VAL A 33 18.48 3.63 18.10
C VAL A 33 17.68 3.42 16.82
N LEU A 34 18.19 3.92 15.69
CA LEU A 34 17.59 3.66 14.38
C LEU A 34 18.08 2.33 13.78
N VAL A 35 17.22 1.66 13.02
CA VAL A 35 17.60 0.50 12.21
C VAL A 35 18.79 0.84 11.29
N GLY A 36 19.75 -0.08 11.20
CA GLY A 36 20.98 0.02 10.42
C GLY A 36 22.08 0.86 11.09
N ALA A 37 21.82 1.49 12.23
CA ALA A 37 22.82 2.20 12.99
C ALA A 37 23.58 1.27 13.95
N ASP A 38 24.69 1.79 14.48
CA ASP A 38 25.51 1.12 15.49
C ASP A 38 25.19 1.68 16.87
N VAL A 39 25.24 0.83 17.90
CA VAL A 39 24.95 1.21 19.28
C VAL A 39 25.90 0.54 20.26
N THR A 40 26.18 1.20 21.37
CA THR A 40 26.98 0.65 22.47
C THR A 40 26.14 0.53 23.73
N LEU A 41 25.96 -0.70 24.21
CA LEU A 41 25.31 -0.99 25.48
C LEU A 41 26.36 -0.95 26.59
N GLY A 42 26.31 0.10 27.41
CA GLY A 42 27.29 0.34 28.47
C GLY A 42 27.26 -0.73 29.55
N CYS A 43 28.42 -1.30 29.89
CA CYS A 43 28.58 -2.17 31.05
C CYS A 43 29.95 -1.94 31.70
N LEU A 44 29.96 -1.12 32.75
CA LEU A 44 31.17 -0.74 33.47
C LEU A 44 31.20 -1.43 34.82
N PHE A 45 32.32 -2.09 35.14
CA PHE A 45 32.48 -2.77 36.42
C PHE A 45 33.65 -2.21 37.21
N ASP A 46 33.59 -2.36 38.53
CA ASP A 46 34.67 -1.89 39.39
C ASP A 46 35.97 -2.59 39.03
N LYS A 47 37.05 -1.80 38.99
CA LYS A 47 38.40 -2.29 38.74
C LYS A 47 38.68 -3.45 39.70
N LEU A 48 38.96 -4.63 39.16
CA LEU A 48 39.23 -5.84 39.95
C LEU A 48 40.34 -5.52 40.97
N SER A 49 39.94 -5.28 42.22
CA SER A 49 40.79 -4.72 43.29
C SER A 49 41.95 -5.62 43.73
N ARG A 50 42.12 -6.77 43.08
CA ARG A 50 43.25 -7.69 43.22
C ARG A 50 43.51 -8.30 41.84
N LEU A 51 44.78 -8.64 41.56
CA LEU A 51 45.20 -9.40 40.38
C LEU A 51 44.44 -10.73 40.30
N VAL A 52 43.22 -10.69 39.78
CA VAL A 52 42.49 -11.86 39.33
C VAL A 52 43.15 -12.25 38.02
N GLU A 53 43.65 -13.47 37.95
CA GLU A 53 44.19 -14.06 36.73
C GLU A 53 43.07 -14.05 35.67
N TRP A 54 43.34 -13.49 34.48
CA TRP A 54 42.35 -13.30 33.41
C TRP A 54 41.67 -14.58 32.91
N SER A 55 42.20 -15.74 33.30
CA SER A 55 41.61 -17.07 33.09
C SER A 55 40.30 -17.30 33.84
N ALA A 56 39.89 -16.39 34.74
CA ALA A 56 38.66 -16.50 35.52
C ALA A 56 37.61 -15.40 35.21
N LEU A 57 37.80 -14.60 34.16
CA LEU A 57 36.83 -13.58 33.73
C LEU A 57 35.90 -14.14 32.66
N THR A 58 34.61 -14.18 32.97
CA THR A 58 33.57 -14.47 31.98
C THR A 58 32.64 -13.27 31.83
N VAL A 59 32.38 -12.86 30.59
CA VAL A 59 31.37 -11.85 30.24
C VAL A 59 30.28 -12.53 29.43
N GLU A 60 29.03 -12.38 29.86
CA GLU A 60 27.86 -12.87 29.14
C GLU A 60 26.90 -11.71 28.88
N TRP A 61 26.58 -11.49 27.61
CA TRP A 61 25.49 -10.63 27.21
C TRP A 61 24.31 -11.48 26.77
N ASN A 62 23.18 -11.29 27.44
CA ASN A 62 21.93 -11.95 27.11
C ASN A 62 20.88 -10.90 26.77
N VAL A 63 19.92 -11.24 25.92
CA VAL A 63 18.77 -10.40 25.63
C VAL A 63 17.49 -11.17 25.94
N VAL A 64 16.50 -10.46 26.46
CA VAL A 64 15.10 -10.91 26.48
C VAL A 64 14.35 -10.03 25.49
N ASP A 65 13.88 -10.62 24.40
CA ASP A 65 13.22 -9.88 23.32
C ASP A 65 11.81 -9.41 23.73
N THR A 66 11.12 -8.75 22.80
CA THR A 66 9.74 -8.25 23.00
C THR A 66 8.71 -9.38 23.17
N HIS A 67 9.04 -10.62 22.79
CA HIS A 67 8.23 -11.82 22.96
C HIS A 67 8.60 -12.62 24.23
N ALA A 68 9.45 -12.05 25.08
CA ALA A 68 9.97 -12.68 26.29
C ALA A 68 10.82 -13.94 26.04
N GLU A 69 11.37 -14.09 24.84
CA GLU A 69 12.35 -15.12 24.50
C GLU A 69 13.75 -14.67 24.92
N LYS A 70 14.47 -15.54 25.63
CA LYS A 70 15.82 -15.26 26.10
C LYS A 70 16.83 -15.89 25.16
N SER A 71 17.80 -15.11 24.69
CA SER A 71 18.92 -15.58 23.89
C SER A 71 20.26 -15.02 24.37
N VAL A 72 21.34 -15.73 24.03
CA VAL A 72 22.72 -15.28 24.26
C VAL A 72 23.14 -14.46 23.05
N VAL A 73 23.72 -13.29 23.29
CA VAL A 73 24.17 -12.36 22.24
C VAL A 73 25.67 -12.50 22.01
N TYR A 74 26.43 -12.48 23.11
CA TYR A 74 27.89 -12.51 23.12
C TYR A 74 28.41 -13.12 24.42
N THR A 75 29.44 -13.95 24.32
CA THR A 75 30.15 -14.49 25.48
C THR A 75 31.65 -14.33 25.32
N PHE A 76 32.33 -13.87 26.36
CA PHE A 76 33.79 -13.93 26.46
C PHE A 76 34.16 -14.84 27.62
N GLU A 77 34.87 -15.94 27.35
CA GLU A 77 35.32 -16.90 28.34
C GLU A 77 36.63 -17.55 27.91
N ASP A 78 37.48 -17.93 28.86
CA ASP A 78 38.79 -18.55 28.60
C ASP A 78 39.65 -17.76 27.59
N GLY A 79 39.54 -16.43 27.60
CA GLY A 79 40.27 -15.54 26.69
C GLY A 79 39.76 -15.56 25.24
N ARG A 80 38.60 -16.16 24.96
CA ARG A 80 38.00 -16.29 23.63
C ARG A 80 36.61 -15.67 23.59
N ALA A 81 36.30 -15.03 22.46
CA ALA A 81 34.98 -14.48 22.18
C ALA A 81 34.14 -15.51 21.39
N HIS A 82 32.89 -15.67 21.82
CA HIS A 82 31.85 -16.43 21.15
C HIS A 82 30.73 -15.46 20.78
N VAL A 83 30.50 -15.32 19.48
CA VAL A 83 29.55 -14.36 18.91
C VAL A 83 28.31 -15.14 18.46
N ASN A 84 27.17 -14.90 19.10
CA ASN A 84 25.90 -15.55 18.76
C ASN A 84 25.05 -14.66 17.86
N ARG A 85 25.14 -13.34 18.04
CA ARG A 85 24.54 -12.32 17.16
C ARG A 85 25.62 -11.67 16.32
N GLU A 86 25.55 -11.82 15.00
CA GLU A 86 26.54 -11.22 14.08
C GLU A 86 26.64 -9.71 14.25
N GLY A 87 27.85 -9.17 14.15
CA GLY A 87 28.12 -7.74 14.38
C GLY A 87 28.04 -7.33 15.86
N SER A 88 28.04 -8.27 16.80
CA SER A 88 28.26 -7.98 18.22
C SER A 88 29.74 -8.12 18.60
N GLU A 89 30.28 -7.14 19.32
CA GLU A 89 31.69 -7.10 19.72
C GLU A 89 31.86 -6.44 21.09
N VAL A 90 32.80 -6.93 21.89
CA VAL A 90 33.30 -6.25 23.08
C VAL A 90 34.78 -5.96 22.85
N ASP A 91 35.18 -4.69 22.93
CA ASP A 91 36.57 -4.28 22.72
C ASP A 91 37.46 -4.88 23.81
N ARG A 92 38.40 -5.74 23.40
CA ARG A 92 39.29 -6.44 24.33
C ARG A 92 40.17 -5.49 25.14
N MET A 93 40.62 -4.38 24.55
CA MET A 93 41.48 -3.41 25.22
C MET A 93 40.69 -2.60 26.26
N GLN A 94 39.43 -2.28 25.97
CA GLN A 94 38.52 -1.64 26.93
C GLN A 94 38.10 -2.62 28.03
N LEU A 95 37.92 -3.91 27.70
CA LEU A 95 37.69 -4.96 28.68
C LEU A 95 38.83 -5.09 29.69
N LEU A 96 40.09 -4.92 29.24
CA LEU A 96 41.26 -4.84 30.14
C LEU A 96 41.20 -3.65 31.11
N GLN A 97 40.39 -2.63 30.80
CA GLN A 97 40.18 -1.42 31.58
C GLN A 97 38.84 -1.43 32.34
N SER A 98 38.25 -2.62 32.53
CA SER A 98 36.98 -2.82 33.24
C SER A 98 35.73 -2.27 32.53
N ASP A 99 35.77 -2.29 31.20
CA ASP A 99 34.65 -1.91 30.35
C ASP A 99 34.24 -3.11 29.48
N ALA A 100 33.09 -3.71 29.81
CA ALA A 100 32.53 -4.86 29.10
C ALA A 100 31.39 -4.43 28.15
N SER A 101 31.36 -3.16 27.73
CA SER A 101 30.31 -2.62 26.89
C SER A 101 30.21 -3.37 25.56
N LEU A 102 28.99 -3.70 25.17
CA LEU A 102 28.71 -4.41 23.93
C LEU A 102 28.47 -3.42 22.80
N GLN A 103 29.27 -3.50 21.74
CA GLN A 103 29.03 -2.85 20.47
C GLN A 103 28.14 -3.74 19.62
N LEU A 104 27.02 -3.19 19.15
CA LEU A 104 26.10 -3.84 18.23
C LEU A 104 26.08 -3.04 16.94
N HIS A 105 26.60 -3.63 15.87
CA HIS A 105 26.60 -3.05 14.54
C HIS A 105 25.33 -3.45 13.76
N ASN A 106 24.91 -2.58 12.83
CA ASN A 106 23.79 -2.82 11.92
C ASN A 106 22.52 -3.33 12.65
N VAL A 107 22.00 -2.54 13.58
CA VAL A 107 20.83 -2.90 14.41
C VAL A 107 19.58 -3.15 13.57
N THR A 108 18.83 -4.20 13.91
CA THR A 108 17.56 -4.59 13.27
C THR A 108 16.41 -4.52 14.28
N VAL A 109 15.15 -4.60 13.81
CA VAL A 109 13.97 -4.60 14.68
C VAL A 109 14.02 -5.77 15.68
N GLY A 110 14.56 -6.92 15.28
CA GLY A 110 14.69 -8.10 16.14
C GLY A 110 15.71 -7.95 17.27
N ASP A 111 16.56 -6.91 17.25
CA ASP A 111 17.50 -6.62 18.34
C ASP A 111 16.81 -5.86 19.49
N GLU A 112 15.54 -5.43 19.35
CA GLU A 112 14.78 -4.76 20.42
C GLU A 112 14.55 -5.69 21.61
N GLY A 113 14.88 -5.21 22.81
CA GLY A 113 14.72 -6.01 24.02
C GLY A 113 15.47 -5.50 25.23
N LEU A 114 15.40 -6.29 26.30
CA LEU A 114 16.10 -6.04 27.55
C LEU A 114 17.41 -6.82 27.58
N TYR A 115 18.52 -6.11 27.43
CA TYR A 115 19.85 -6.67 27.51
C TYR A 115 20.34 -6.73 28.95
N SER A 116 21.02 -7.82 29.29
CA SER A 116 21.66 -8.04 30.58
C SER A 116 23.12 -8.38 30.36
N CYS A 117 23.99 -7.49 30.84
CA CYS A 117 25.41 -7.76 30.99
C CYS A 117 25.62 -8.52 32.29
N ARG A 118 26.33 -9.64 32.23
CA ARG A 118 26.69 -10.44 33.39
C ARG A 118 28.18 -10.73 33.37
N ILE A 119 28.89 -10.19 34.35
CA ILE A 119 30.32 -10.38 34.52
C ILE A 119 30.52 -11.34 35.69
N ILE A 120 31.06 -12.51 35.39
CA ILE A 120 31.31 -13.58 36.36
C ILE A 120 32.79 -13.54 36.73
N THR A 121 33.02 -13.20 37.98
CA THR A 121 34.31 -13.30 38.66
C THR A 121 34.01 -13.95 40.04
N PRO A 122 34.91 -13.92 41.05
CA PRO A 122 34.51 -14.29 42.41
C PRO A 122 33.28 -13.51 42.93
N VAL A 123 32.99 -12.34 42.34
CA VAL A 123 31.74 -11.60 42.54
C VAL A 123 31.03 -11.49 41.20
N VAL A 124 29.72 -11.73 41.19
CA VAL A 124 28.88 -11.57 39.99
C VAL A 124 28.38 -10.13 39.93
N TYR A 125 28.68 -9.45 38.83
CA TYR A 125 28.14 -8.13 38.52
C TYR A 125 27.13 -8.26 37.38
N THR A 126 26.00 -7.58 37.52
CA THR A 126 24.93 -7.57 36.51
C THR A 126 24.41 -6.16 36.31
N GLU A 127 24.27 -5.75 35.05
CA GLU A 127 23.65 -4.48 34.66
C GLU A 127 22.62 -4.75 33.55
N THR A 128 21.52 -4.00 33.53
CA THR A 128 20.45 -4.14 32.53
C THR A 128 20.26 -2.86 31.71
N THR A 129 20.10 -3.01 30.41
CA THR A 129 19.81 -1.92 29.47
C THR A 129 18.67 -2.32 28.54
N SER A 130 17.63 -1.50 28.48
CA SER A 130 16.53 -1.64 27.54
C SER A 130 16.87 -0.92 26.23
N LEU A 131 16.93 -1.69 25.15
CA LEU A 131 17.17 -1.18 23.80
C LEU A 131 15.85 -1.08 23.05
N GLU A 132 15.47 0.14 22.67
CA GLU A 132 14.35 0.44 21.79
C GLU A 132 14.87 0.69 20.36
N VAL A 133 14.28 0.03 19.38
CA VAL A 133 14.64 0.18 17.97
C VAL A 133 13.57 1.02 17.27
N LEU A 134 14.00 1.88 16.36
CA LEU A 134 13.13 2.77 15.61
C LEU A 134 13.43 2.66 14.11
N ALA A 135 12.41 2.66 13.27
CA ALA A 135 12.57 2.75 11.82
C ALA A 135 11.79 3.95 11.28
N ARG A 136 12.46 4.82 10.53
CA ARG A 136 11.85 6.04 9.99
C ARG A 136 10.98 5.68 8.77
N PRO A 137 9.70 6.09 8.73
CA PRO A 137 8.82 5.80 7.59
C PRO A 137 9.34 6.42 6.30
N SER A 138 9.32 5.65 5.22
CA SER A 138 9.48 6.14 3.84
C SER A 138 8.10 6.41 3.25
N VAL A 139 7.84 7.67 2.88
CA VAL A 139 6.53 8.14 2.41
C VAL A 139 6.57 8.44 0.92
N LEU A 140 5.74 7.76 0.14
CA LEU A 140 5.59 7.95 -1.30
C LEU A 140 4.18 8.48 -1.60
N LEU A 141 4.13 9.65 -2.21
CA LEU A 141 2.92 10.30 -2.69
C LEU A 141 3.24 10.90 -4.07
N PRO A 142 2.40 10.73 -5.10
CA PRO A 142 2.63 11.34 -6.41
C PRO A 142 2.60 12.87 -6.31
N GLU A 143 3.48 13.55 -7.04
CA GLU A 143 3.51 15.03 -7.06
C GLU A 143 2.26 15.61 -7.72
N LYS A 144 1.74 14.94 -8.76
CA LYS A 144 0.58 15.37 -9.54
C LYS A 144 -0.36 14.21 -9.78
N ALA A 145 -1.66 14.50 -9.73
CA ALA A 145 -2.73 13.58 -10.05
C ALA A 145 -3.80 14.30 -10.88
N ALA A 146 -4.54 13.54 -11.69
CA ALA A 146 -5.65 14.06 -12.47
C ALA A 146 -6.91 13.22 -12.23
N VAL A 147 -8.05 13.92 -12.16
CA VAL A 147 -9.38 13.32 -12.11
C VAL A 147 -10.17 13.78 -13.34
N THR A 148 -10.80 12.85 -14.04
CA THR A 148 -11.68 13.15 -15.17
C THR A 148 -12.93 13.87 -14.65
N GLU A 149 -13.42 14.85 -15.39
CA GLU A 149 -14.68 15.53 -15.07
C GLU A 149 -15.85 14.52 -14.99
N GLY A 150 -16.58 14.55 -13.87
CA GLY A 150 -17.70 13.64 -13.58
C GLY A 150 -17.29 12.33 -12.91
N GLU A 151 -15.99 12.07 -12.72
CA GLU A 151 -15.48 10.85 -12.10
C GLU A 151 -14.90 11.09 -10.70
N GLU A 152 -14.56 9.99 -10.02
CA GLU A 152 -13.79 9.99 -8.79
C GLU A 152 -12.39 9.43 -9.03
N LYS A 153 -11.40 9.97 -8.32
CA LYS A 153 -10.03 9.47 -8.31
C LYS A 153 -9.59 9.21 -6.88
N THR A 154 -9.02 8.02 -6.66
CA THR A 154 -8.31 7.70 -5.42
C THR A 154 -6.83 8.00 -5.58
N ILE A 155 -6.27 8.72 -4.60
CA ILE A 155 -4.86 9.05 -4.50
C ILE A 155 -4.32 8.29 -3.29
N GLN A 156 -3.22 7.57 -3.48
CA GLN A 156 -2.61 6.74 -2.45
C GLN A 156 -1.33 7.39 -1.91
N CYS A 157 -1.22 7.41 -0.59
CA CYS A 157 -0.02 7.73 0.19
C CYS A 157 0.51 6.41 0.76
N ASP A 158 1.59 5.89 0.17
CA ASP A 158 2.26 4.67 0.61
C ASP A 158 3.28 5.01 1.69
N ILE A 159 3.19 4.38 2.86
CA ILE A 159 4.07 4.62 4.01
C ILE A 159 4.68 3.29 4.42
N THR A 160 5.99 3.15 4.26
CA THR A 160 6.69 1.85 4.31
C THR A 160 7.88 1.88 5.26
N GLY A 161 8.24 0.72 5.80
CA GLY A 161 9.49 0.52 6.55
C GLY A 161 9.56 1.27 7.87
N PHE A 162 8.44 1.42 8.59
CA PHE A 162 8.42 2.13 9.87
C PHE A 162 8.28 1.18 11.07
N TYR A 163 8.81 1.61 12.21
CA TYR A 163 8.71 0.88 13.47
C TYR A 163 8.91 1.89 14.63
N PRO A 164 8.12 1.83 15.71
CA PRO A 164 7.07 0.85 16.02
C PRO A 164 5.77 1.04 15.22
N GLU A 165 4.81 0.10 15.33
CA GLU A 165 3.53 0.10 14.59
C GLU A 165 2.71 1.39 14.77
N LYS A 166 2.86 2.06 15.92
CA LYS A 166 2.07 3.26 16.25
C LYS A 166 2.45 4.44 15.34
N LEU A 167 1.60 4.66 14.34
CA LEU A 167 1.70 5.75 13.36
C LEU A 167 0.32 6.34 13.08
N ALA A 168 0.23 7.65 12.89
CA ALA A 168 -1.01 8.32 12.50
C ALA A 168 -0.87 9.02 11.15
N VAL A 169 -1.88 8.88 10.30
CA VAL A 169 -1.96 9.53 8.99
C VAL A 169 -3.19 10.40 8.93
N THR A 170 -2.99 11.66 8.54
CA THR A 170 -4.06 12.64 8.38
C THR A 170 -4.01 13.23 6.99
N TRP A 171 -5.15 13.26 6.31
CA TRP A 171 -5.28 13.96 5.04
C TRP A 171 -5.81 15.37 5.25
N LEU A 172 -5.11 16.35 4.66
CA LEU A 172 -5.47 17.76 4.72
C LEU A 172 -5.72 18.29 3.31
N ILE A 173 -6.77 19.09 3.17
CA ILE A 173 -7.11 19.82 1.96
C ILE A 173 -6.57 21.24 2.10
N LEU A 174 -5.74 21.67 1.14
CA LEU A 174 -5.20 23.03 1.09
C LEU A 174 -6.06 23.88 0.14
N ASN A 175 -6.82 24.82 0.70
CA ASN A 175 -7.66 25.74 -0.06
C ASN A 175 -7.20 27.18 0.20
N GLY A 176 -6.23 27.64 -0.59
CA GLY A 176 -5.56 28.92 -0.38
C GLY A 176 -4.83 28.94 0.97
N SER A 177 -5.23 29.83 1.88
CA SER A 177 -4.66 29.92 3.25
C SER A 177 -5.31 28.98 4.27
N ARG A 178 -6.40 28.27 3.91
CA ARG A 178 -7.14 27.40 4.83
C ARG A 178 -6.76 25.95 4.62
N THR A 179 -6.42 25.28 5.71
CA THR A 179 -6.24 23.82 5.76
C THR A 179 -7.47 23.19 6.41
N VAL A 180 -8.10 22.24 5.73
CA VAL A 180 -9.30 21.54 6.22
C VAL A 180 -9.03 20.04 6.28
N LEU A 181 -9.48 19.37 7.34
CA LEU A 181 -9.41 17.91 7.44
C LEU A 181 -10.25 17.25 6.33
N ALA A 182 -9.65 16.32 5.61
CA ALA A 182 -10.36 15.49 4.63
C ALA A 182 -11.17 14.39 5.34
N GLY A 183 -12.17 13.81 4.64
CA GLY A 183 -13.00 12.73 5.20
C GLY A 183 -14.24 13.21 5.97
N LEU A 184 -14.35 14.51 6.26
CA LEU A 184 -15.53 15.10 6.92
C LEU A 184 -16.61 15.57 5.92
N SER A 185 -16.32 15.55 4.62
CA SER A 185 -17.25 15.98 3.57
C SER A 185 -17.72 14.79 2.74
N PRO A 186 -18.93 14.82 2.17
CA PRO A 186 -19.39 13.75 1.28
C PRO A 186 -18.52 13.56 0.02
N LEU A 187 -17.76 14.60 -0.34
CA LEU A 187 -16.95 14.69 -1.55
C LEU A 187 -15.50 14.20 -1.35
N SER A 188 -15.12 13.88 -0.11
CA SER A 188 -13.80 13.36 0.23
C SER A 188 -13.94 12.16 1.16
N ARG A 189 -13.48 11.00 0.74
CA ARG A 189 -13.50 9.76 1.55
C ARG A 189 -12.08 9.30 1.80
N VAL A 190 -11.73 9.10 3.06
CA VAL A 190 -10.40 8.65 3.47
C VAL A 190 -10.50 7.21 3.96
N CYS A 191 -9.64 6.35 3.44
CA CYS A 191 -9.54 4.96 3.84
C CYS A 191 -8.07 4.65 4.12
N THR A 192 -7.78 4.18 5.33
CA THR A 192 -6.44 3.71 5.69
C THR A 192 -6.50 2.20 5.88
N GLU A 193 -5.67 1.49 5.12
CA GLU A 193 -5.55 0.04 5.21
C GLU A 193 -4.91 -0.38 6.54
N MET A 194 -5.13 -1.63 6.94
CA MET A 194 -4.47 -2.18 8.13
C MET A 194 -2.96 -2.27 7.90
N ALA A 195 -2.19 -2.16 8.99
CA ALA A 195 -0.75 -2.32 8.94
C ALA A 195 -0.38 -3.75 8.51
N ILE A 196 0.55 -3.81 7.56
CA ILE A 196 1.18 -5.03 7.09
C ILE A 196 2.50 -5.17 7.84
N HIS A 197 2.70 -6.31 8.48
CA HIS A 197 3.97 -6.67 9.10
C HIS A 197 4.91 -7.25 8.05
N ASN A 198 6.08 -6.63 7.88
CA ASN A 198 7.08 -7.02 6.90
C ASN A 198 8.01 -8.10 7.48
N ALA A 199 8.73 -8.80 6.59
CA ALA A 199 9.67 -9.86 6.99
C ALA A 199 10.87 -9.33 7.80
N ASP A 200 11.21 -8.06 7.67
CA ASP A 200 12.29 -7.38 8.41
C ASP A 200 11.85 -6.85 9.80
N GLY A 201 10.61 -7.14 10.21
CA GLY A 201 10.00 -6.68 11.46
C GLY A 201 9.41 -5.27 11.40
N THR A 202 9.57 -4.54 10.30
CA THR A 202 8.96 -3.22 10.14
C THR A 202 7.48 -3.33 9.72
N PHE A 203 6.78 -2.20 9.72
CA PHE A 203 5.40 -2.07 9.28
C PHE A 203 5.29 -1.23 8.01
N SER A 204 4.26 -1.52 7.22
CA SER A 204 3.85 -0.74 6.06
C SER A 204 2.33 -0.52 6.08
N ILE A 205 1.87 0.68 5.71
CA ILE A 205 0.45 1.00 5.57
C ILE A 205 0.22 1.79 4.28
N ARG A 206 -1.03 1.76 3.80
CA ARG A 206 -1.49 2.59 2.70
C ARG A 206 -2.68 3.42 3.14
N SER A 207 -2.62 4.73 2.91
CA SER A 207 -3.77 5.61 3.11
C SER A 207 -4.21 6.20 1.78
N GLY A 208 -5.48 6.02 1.44
CA GLY A 208 -6.09 6.53 0.22
C GLY A 208 -7.09 7.64 0.52
N ILE A 209 -7.06 8.70 -0.29
CA ILE A 209 -8.13 9.70 -0.35
C ILE A 209 -8.83 9.62 -1.70
N THR A 210 -10.14 9.41 -1.69
CA THR A 210 -11.00 9.41 -2.87
C THR A 210 -11.69 10.76 -2.99
N MET A 211 -11.50 11.41 -4.13
CA MET A 211 -12.02 12.74 -4.44
C MET A 211 -12.89 12.69 -5.70
N HIS A 212 -14.07 13.28 -5.62
CA HIS A 212 -14.92 13.52 -6.79
C HIS A 212 -14.49 14.81 -7.49
N SER A 213 -14.56 14.85 -8.83
CA SER A 213 -14.12 16.01 -9.63
C SER A 213 -14.80 17.33 -9.21
N SER A 214 -16.07 17.26 -8.80
CA SER A 214 -16.85 18.42 -8.32
C SER A 214 -16.31 19.09 -7.05
N ALA A 215 -15.44 18.40 -6.30
CA ALA A 215 -14.78 18.95 -5.12
C ALA A 215 -13.66 19.94 -5.46
N VAL A 216 -13.07 19.80 -6.66
CA VAL A 216 -11.91 20.56 -7.12
C VAL A 216 -12.39 21.91 -7.69
N LYS A 217 -12.55 22.89 -6.81
CA LYS A 217 -12.95 24.25 -7.20
C LYS A 217 -11.74 25.02 -7.75
N GLY A 218 -11.87 25.60 -8.94
CA GLY A 218 -10.79 26.40 -9.55
C GLY A 218 -9.82 25.62 -10.44
N GLY A 219 -10.15 24.36 -10.79
CA GLY A 219 -9.37 23.53 -11.72
C GLY A 219 -8.17 22.81 -11.10
N GLU A 220 -7.68 23.29 -9.96
CA GLU A 220 -6.55 22.73 -9.22
C GLU A 220 -6.83 22.73 -7.70
N MET A 221 -6.36 21.69 -7.01
CA MET A 221 -6.50 21.54 -5.57
C MET A 221 -5.28 20.80 -5.02
N SER A 222 -4.77 21.23 -3.86
CA SER A 222 -3.64 20.54 -3.23
C SER A 222 -4.10 19.74 -2.02
N LEU A 223 -3.64 18.50 -1.95
CA LEU A 223 -3.93 17.56 -0.86
C LEU A 223 -2.61 17.21 -0.17
N MET A 224 -2.62 17.17 1.15
CA MET A 224 -1.45 16.87 1.97
C MET A 224 -1.67 15.61 2.78
N CYS A 225 -0.76 14.66 2.66
CA CYS A 225 -0.63 13.50 3.53
C CYS A 225 0.32 13.89 4.68
N GLN A 226 -0.23 14.06 5.89
CA GLN A 226 0.50 14.35 7.12
C GLN A 226 0.71 13.05 7.90
N VAL A 227 1.97 12.71 8.18
CA VAL A 227 2.38 11.47 8.84
C VAL A 227 3.02 11.79 10.18
N GLU A 228 2.49 11.22 11.25
CA GLU A 228 2.99 11.35 12.62
C GLU A 228 3.57 10.04 13.10
N HIS A 229 4.86 10.06 13.46
CA HIS A 229 5.60 8.90 13.93
C HIS A 229 6.70 9.36 14.91
N LYS A 230 7.03 8.53 15.91
CA LYS A 230 7.97 8.89 16.99
C LYS A 230 9.37 9.29 16.49
N THR A 231 9.78 8.83 15.31
CA THR A 231 11.06 9.21 14.67
C THR A 231 11.10 10.65 14.16
N TYR A 232 9.94 11.30 14.02
CA TYR A 232 9.85 12.69 13.59
C TYR A 232 9.62 13.60 14.79
N SER A 233 10.36 14.71 14.84
CA SER A 233 10.15 15.76 15.86
C SER A 233 8.89 16.60 15.59
N ARG A 234 8.42 16.62 14.34
CA ARG A 234 7.20 17.28 13.86
C ARG A 234 6.54 16.38 12.81
N PRO A 235 5.23 16.49 12.56
CA PRO A 235 4.57 15.71 11.52
C PRO A 235 5.27 15.89 10.16
N TYR A 236 5.49 14.78 9.44
CA TYR A 236 6.06 14.78 8.11
C TYR A 236 4.95 15.02 7.09
N ASN A 237 5.12 16.04 6.24
CA ASN A 237 4.09 16.47 5.30
C ASN A 237 4.58 16.29 3.87
N THR A 238 3.76 15.63 3.05
CA THR A 238 3.94 15.58 1.59
C THR A 238 2.64 15.95 0.90
N SER A 239 2.72 16.58 -0.27
CA SER A 239 1.55 17.11 -0.97
C SER A 239 1.49 16.68 -2.42
N VAL A 240 0.26 16.52 -2.91
CA VAL A 240 -0.07 16.26 -4.31
C VAL A 240 -0.93 17.38 -4.84
N THR A 241 -0.70 17.75 -6.09
CA THR A 241 -1.60 18.62 -6.85
C THR A 241 -2.58 17.78 -7.67
N LEU A 242 -3.88 17.95 -7.40
CA LEU A 242 -4.97 17.33 -8.14
C LEU A 242 -5.59 18.32 -9.13
N THR A 243 -5.60 17.96 -10.41
CA THR A 243 -6.22 18.76 -11.49
C THR A 243 -7.42 18.05 -12.10
N VAL A 244 -8.41 18.83 -12.57
CA VAL A 244 -9.54 18.28 -13.34
C VAL A 244 -9.15 18.21 -14.82
N GLN A 245 -9.29 17.04 -15.44
CA GLN A 245 -9.14 16.86 -16.87
C GLN A 245 -10.51 16.76 -17.54
N ALA A 246 -10.64 17.37 -18.71
CA ALA A 246 -11.84 17.23 -19.53
C ALA A 246 -12.05 15.76 -19.90
N PRO A 247 -13.31 15.29 -20.04
CA PRO A 247 -13.59 13.95 -20.51
C PRO A 247 -12.91 13.75 -21.87
N PRO A 248 -12.32 12.57 -22.14
CA PRO A 248 -11.78 12.27 -23.45
C PRO A 248 -12.91 12.43 -24.48
N GLN A 249 -12.78 13.40 -25.39
CA GLN A 249 -13.72 13.53 -26.49
C GLN A 249 -13.61 12.29 -27.38
N PRO A 250 -14.72 11.71 -27.86
CA PRO A 250 -14.66 10.63 -28.83
C PRO A 250 -13.99 11.18 -30.09
N VAL A 251 -12.74 10.80 -30.33
CA VAL A 251 -12.05 11.09 -31.58
C VAL A 251 -12.70 10.19 -32.64
N TYR A 252 -13.77 10.69 -33.25
CA TYR A 252 -14.20 10.16 -34.55
C TYR A 252 -13.07 10.50 -35.51
N SER A 253 -12.27 9.49 -35.87
CA SER A 253 -11.26 9.65 -36.90
C SER A 253 -11.94 10.19 -38.16
N ASP A 254 -11.31 11.14 -38.87
CA ASP A 254 -11.78 11.57 -40.20
C ASP A 254 -12.07 10.36 -41.09
N VAL A 255 -11.36 9.24 -40.89
CA VAL A 255 -11.57 7.96 -41.58
C VAL A 255 -12.95 7.36 -41.29
N THR A 256 -13.48 7.43 -40.06
CA THR A 256 -14.82 6.90 -39.75
C THR A 256 -15.91 7.81 -40.31
N LEU A 257 -15.70 9.12 -40.33
CA LEU A 257 -16.63 10.07 -40.96
C LEU A 257 -16.63 9.91 -42.50
N ILE A 258 -15.46 9.73 -43.12
CA ILE A 258 -15.32 9.47 -44.56
C ILE A 258 -15.92 8.10 -44.92
N ALA A 259 -15.73 7.07 -44.08
CA ALA A 259 -16.35 5.77 -44.28
C ALA A 259 -17.88 5.87 -44.24
N LEU A 260 -18.45 6.57 -43.25
CA LEU A 260 -19.91 6.77 -43.14
C LEU A 260 -20.49 7.56 -44.32
N THR A 261 -19.82 8.63 -44.75
CA THR A 261 -20.26 9.45 -45.89
C THR A 261 -20.10 8.71 -47.23
N SER A 262 -19.07 7.89 -47.40
CA SER A 262 -18.88 7.09 -48.61
C SER A 262 -19.93 5.97 -48.74
N VAL A 263 -20.25 5.26 -47.65
CA VAL A 263 -21.25 4.19 -47.63
C VAL A 263 -22.65 4.74 -47.90
N THR A 264 -23.01 5.85 -47.27
CA THR A 264 -24.31 6.51 -47.50
C THR A 264 -24.45 7.01 -48.94
N SER A 265 -23.39 7.57 -49.52
CA SER A 265 -23.37 7.99 -50.93
C SER A 265 -23.51 6.80 -51.88
N LEU A 266 -22.80 5.70 -51.63
CA LEU A 266 -22.92 4.45 -52.41
C LEU A 266 -24.34 3.87 -52.36
N LEU A 267 -24.97 3.88 -51.19
CA LEU A 267 -26.35 3.40 -51.02
C LEU A 267 -27.34 4.27 -51.82
N LEU A 268 -27.22 5.60 -51.75
CA LEU A 268 -28.07 6.51 -52.52
C LEU A 268 -27.90 6.33 -54.03
N VAL A 269 -26.66 6.18 -54.51
CA VAL A 269 -26.38 5.91 -55.93
C VAL A 269 -26.97 4.57 -56.35
N SER A 270 -26.80 3.52 -55.53
CA SER A 270 -27.35 2.19 -55.83
C SER A 270 -28.89 2.20 -55.85
N ALA A 271 -29.53 2.94 -54.96
CA ALA A 271 -30.98 3.11 -54.92
C ALA A 271 -31.48 3.91 -56.13
N ALA A 272 -30.77 4.96 -56.53
CA ALA A 272 -31.11 5.75 -57.72
C ALA A 272 -30.99 4.92 -59.01
N ILE A 273 -29.90 4.15 -59.15
CA ILE A 273 -29.70 3.25 -60.30
C ILE A 273 -30.75 2.14 -60.29
N GLY A 274 -31.02 1.52 -59.14
CA GLY A 274 -32.05 0.49 -59.00
C GLY A 274 -33.45 1.02 -59.33
N GLY A 275 -33.78 2.22 -58.85
CA GLY A 275 -35.02 2.91 -59.18
C GLY A 275 -35.13 3.24 -60.68
N ALA A 276 -34.06 3.73 -61.29
CA ALA A 276 -34.01 4.02 -62.72
C ALA A 276 -34.15 2.75 -63.58
N LEU A 277 -33.51 1.64 -63.19
CA LEU A 277 -33.64 0.35 -63.87
C LEU A 277 -35.05 -0.23 -63.74
N LEU A 278 -35.68 -0.11 -62.57
CA LEU A 278 -37.07 -0.51 -62.37
C LEU A 278 -38.04 0.33 -63.21
N LEU A 279 -37.83 1.65 -63.27
CA LEU A 279 -38.59 2.54 -64.14
C LEU A 279 -38.40 2.18 -65.61
N TYR A 280 -37.15 1.92 -66.03
CA TYR A 280 -36.84 1.50 -67.40
C TYR A 280 -37.52 0.17 -67.75
N ALA A 281 -37.48 -0.82 -66.86
CA ALA A 281 -38.16 -2.10 -67.06
C ALA A 281 -39.69 -1.96 -67.09
N TYR A 282 -40.26 -1.02 -66.33
CA TYR A 282 -41.71 -0.76 -66.32
C TYR A 282 -42.18 -0.02 -67.58
N LEU A 283 -41.39 0.93 -68.09
CA LEU A 283 -41.70 1.73 -69.27
C LEU A 283 -41.33 1.04 -70.59
N SER A 284 -40.45 0.03 -70.54
CA SER A 284 -40.07 -0.73 -71.72
C SER A 284 -41.27 -1.55 -72.21
N PRO A 285 -41.71 -1.37 -73.47
CA PRO A 285 -42.82 -2.14 -74.01
C PRO A 285 -42.46 -3.64 -74.06
N PRO A 286 -43.42 -4.55 -73.84
CA PRO A 286 -43.14 -5.98 -73.87
C PRO A 286 -42.68 -6.39 -75.26
N SER A 287 -41.56 -7.11 -75.32
CA SER A 287 -41.04 -7.63 -76.58
C SER A 287 -41.91 -8.79 -77.06
N VAL A 288 -42.37 -8.69 -78.30
CA VAL A 288 -43.16 -9.72 -78.99
C VAL A 288 -42.23 -10.42 -79.97
N SER A 289 -42.02 -11.72 -79.80
CA SER A 289 -41.19 -12.48 -80.74
C SER A 289 -41.83 -12.53 -82.12
N GLU A 290 -41.03 -12.73 -83.16
CA GLU A 290 -41.57 -13.00 -84.48
C GLU A 290 -42.42 -14.29 -84.47
N ILE A 291 -43.48 -14.32 -85.27
CA ILE A 291 -44.44 -15.42 -85.28
C ILE A 291 -43.76 -16.66 -85.88
N SER A 292 -43.64 -17.71 -85.07
CA SER A 292 -43.10 -19.02 -85.47
C SER A 292 -44.07 -19.69 -86.44
N LYS A 293 -43.77 -19.64 -87.74
CA LYS A 293 -44.52 -20.35 -88.79
C LYS A 293 -43.87 -21.72 -89.05
N PRO A 294 -44.65 -22.81 -89.16
CA PRO A 294 -44.12 -24.09 -89.62
C PRO A 294 -43.70 -23.99 -91.08
N SER A 295 -42.70 -24.77 -91.49
CA SER A 295 -42.07 -24.67 -92.82
C SER A 295 -43.00 -24.98 -94.00
N ILE A 296 -44.16 -25.62 -93.76
CA ILE A 296 -45.14 -26.00 -94.78
C ILE A 296 -46.55 -25.83 -94.17
N VAL A 297 -47.45 -25.15 -94.90
CA VAL A 297 -48.87 -24.96 -94.52
C VAL A 297 -49.75 -25.59 -95.62
N TYR A 298 -50.63 -26.52 -95.24
CA TYR A 298 -51.49 -27.26 -96.17
C TYR A 298 -52.90 -26.66 -96.27
N ALA A 299 -53.49 -26.69 -97.46
CA ALA A 299 -54.84 -26.16 -97.69
C ALA A 299 -55.91 -26.96 -96.93
N GLN A 300 -56.87 -26.26 -96.33
CA GLN A 300 -57.96 -26.79 -95.48
C GLN A 300 -57.56 -27.47 -94.16
N VAL A 301 -56.31 -27.33 -93.68
CA VAL A 301 -55.89 -27.81 -92.36
C VAL A 301 -55.65 -26.62 -91.42
N GLN A 302 -56.23 -26.67 -90.22
CA GLN A 302 -56.05 -25.62 -89.21
C GLN A 302 -54.63 -25.70 -88.63
N THR A 303 -53.86 -24.61 -88.71
CA THR A 303 -52.48 -24.52 -88.21
C THR A 303 -52.33 -23.44 -87.15
N ASP A 304 -51.79 -23.81 -86.00
CA ASP A 304 -51.56 -22.88 -84.89
C ASP A 304 -50.22 -22.15 -85.04
N LEU A 305 -50.30 -20.82 -85.06
CA LEU A 305 -49.13 -19.94 -85.03
C LEU A 305 -48.80 -19.57 -83.59
N ARG A 306 -47.53 -19.68 -83.20
CA ARG A 306 -47.07 -19.34 -81.84
C ARG A 306 -46.21 -18.08 -81.85
N CYS A 307 -46.43 -17.25 -80.84
CA CYS A 307 -45.61 -16.10 -80.52
C CYS A 307 -45.38 -16.07 -79.01
N THR A 308 -44.19 -15.65 -78.57
CA THR A 308 -43.84 -15.49 -77.15
C THR A 308 -43.75 -14.01 -76.82
N ILE A 309 -44.51 -13.57 -75.81
CA ILE A 309 -44.44 -12.20 -75.29
C ILE A 309 -43.61 -12.23 -74.00
N ARG A 310 -42.51 -11.46 -73.94
CA ARG A 310 -41.65 -11.36 -72.75
C ARG A 310 -41.73 -9.96 -72.15
N GLY A 311 -41.72 -9.88 -70.81
CA GLY A 311 -41.71 -8.61 -70.07
C GLY A 311 -43.08 -7.98 -69.80
N ALA A 312 -44.19 -8.67 -70.08
CA ALA A 312 -45.54 -8.19 -69.80
C ALA A 312 -46.03 -8.61 -68.41
N GLY A 313 -46.60 -7.65 -67.66
CA GLY A 313 -47.31 -7.92 -66.40
C GLY A 313 -48.59 -8.74 -66.65
N GLN A 314 -48.83 -9.74 -65.82
CA GLN A 314 -49.84 -10.80 -66.04
C GLN A 314 -51.31 -10.31 -66.13
N ARG A 315 -51.59 -9.01 -65.88
CA ARG A 315 -52.95 -8.45 -65.78
C ARG A 315 -53.40 -7.56 -66.96
N GLU A 316 -52.53 -7.20 -67.90
CA GLU A 316 -52.87 -6.23 -68.99
C GLU A 316 -52.81 -6.78 -70.42
N LEU A 317 -52.51 -8.07 -70.61
CA LEU A 317 -52.37 -8.64 -71.95
C LEU A 317 -53.74 -8.92 -72.59
N ARG A 318 -54.12 -8.08 -73.57
CA ARG A 318 -55.15 -8.42 -74.58
C ARG A 318 -54.47 -8.74 -75.90
N VAL A 319 -54.38 -10.02 -76.24
CA VAL A 319 -54.01 -10.49 -77.57
C VAL A 319 -55.27 -10.42 -78.43
N ARG A 320 -55.25 -9.61 -79.51
CA ARG A 320 -56.35 -9.46 -80.46
C ARG A 320 -56.00 -10.13 -81.79
#